data_AF-A0A832JAK6-F1
#
_entry.id   AF-A0A832JAK6-F1
#
_cell.length_a   1.000
_cell.length_b   1.000
_cell.length_c   1.000
_cell.angle_alpha   90.00
_cell.angle_beta   90.00
_cell.angle_gamma   90.00
#
_symmetry.space_group_name_H-M   'P 1'
#
loop_
_entity.id
_entity.type
_entity.pdbx_description
1 polymer ?
#
loop_
_entity_poly.entity_id
_entity_poly.type
_entity_poly.pdbx_seq_one_letter_code
_entity_poly.pdbx_strand_id
1 'polypeptide(L)'
;MKPFATPLHEAVHRFITQGEGSFEALALEVFAYQFHHNAPYRRFCQEQGIVPEKVQDWRDIPAVPTAAFKALPLTCRPPEEAEALFLSSGTTQGPQSRSRHYVFDLRLYHAAIRDWFARHLLPDLPP
;
A
#
# COMPACT_ATOMS: atom_id res chain seq x y z
N MET A 1 -12.87 -15.31 -8.57
CA MET A 1 -11.92 -14.42 -7.86
C MET A 1 -12.59 -13.99 -6.56
N LYS A 2 -11.99 -14.24 -5.39
CA LYS A 2 -12.63 -13.93 -4.10
C LYS A 2 -12.68 -12.40 -3.91
N PRO A 3 -13.79 -11.82 -3.46
CA PRO A 3 -13.87 -10.38 -3.25
C PRO A 3 -12.82 -9.94 -2.22
N PHE A 4 -12.09 -8.89 -2.58
CA PHE A 4 -11.00 -8.30 -1.82
C PHE A 4 -11.46 -7.30 -0.74
N ALA A 5 -12.74 -6.95 -0.76
CA ALA A 5 -13.29 -5.83 -0.01
C ALA A 5 -13.43 -6.14 1.49
N THR A 6 -12.36 -5.88 2.26
CA THR A 6 -12.52 -5.57 3.68
C THR A 6 -13.18 -4.19 3.82
N PRO A 7 -13.89 -3.91 4.93
CA PRO A 7 -14.44 -2.57 5.18
C PRO A 7 -13.39 -1.46 5.07
N LEU A 8 -12.17 -1.72 5.58
CA LEU A 8 -11.03 -0.81 5.47
C LEU A 8 -10.64 -0.54 4.01
N HIS A 9 -10.68 -1.56 3.16
CA HIS A 9 -10.34 -1.40 1.75
C HIS A 9 -11.28 -0.45 1.02
N GLU A 10 -12.59 -0.62 1.24
CA GLU A 10 -13.60 0.26 0.67
C GLU A 10 -13.53 1.68 1.26
N ALA A 11 -13.14 1.82 2.54
CA ALA A 11 -12.89 3.12 3.15
C ALA A 11 -11.72 3.86 2.47
N VAL A 12 -10.61 3.17 2.20
CA VAL A 12 -9.47 3.73 1.44
C VAL A 12 -9.90 4.12 0.03
N HIS A 13 -10.68 3.27 -0.65
CA HIS A 13 -11.18 3.57 -1.99
C HIS A 13 -12.06 4.82 -2.01
N ARG A 14 -13.03 4.95 -1.09
CA ARG A 14 -13.86 6.17 -0.96
C ARG A 14 -13.03 7.40 -0.65
N PHE A 15 -12.05 7.31 0.25
CA PHE A 15 -11.17 8.44 0.54
C PHE A 15 -10.42 8.91 -0.72
N ILE A 16 -9.84 8.00 -1.50
CA ILE A 16 -9.09 8.37 -2.72
C ILE A 16 -10.01 8.96 -3.79
N THR A 17 -11.18 8.37 -4.00
CA THR A 17 -12.07 8.75 -5.12
C THR A 17 -13.01 9.91 -4.81
N GLN A 18 -13.41 10.08 -3.55
CA GLN A 18 -14.44 11.03 -3.13
C GLN A 18 -13.92 12.03 -2.08
N GLY A 19 -12.75 11.79 -1.48
CA GLY A 19 -12.24 12.61 -0.38
C GLY A 19 -13.02 12.44 0.92
N GLU A 20 -13.83 11.39 1.05
CA GLU A 20 -14.64 11.12 2.23
C GLU A 20 -13.79 10.54 3.38
N GLY A 21 -13.80 11.21 4.54
CA GLY A 21 -13.11 10.76 5.76
C GLY A 21 -11.90 11.62 6.16
N SER A 22 -11.16 11.17 7.18
CA SER A 22 -9.91 11.78 7.61
C SER A 22 -8.74 10.91 7.15
N PHE A 23 -7.75 11.55 6.52
CA PHE A 23 -6.52 10.89 6.13
C PHE A 23 -5.79 10.31 7.35
N GLU A 24 -5.71 11.08 8.44
CA GLU A 24 -5.02 10.73 9.67
C GLU A 24 -5.63 9.48 10.29
N ALA A 25 -6.95 9.47 10.47
CA ALA A 25 -7.66 8.32 11.05
C ALA A 25 -7.50 7.07 10.17
N LEU A 26 -7.63 7.23 8.85
CA LEU A 26 -7.50 6.12 7.90
C LEU A 26 -6.06 5.59 7.84
N ALA A 27 -5.06 6.46 7.92
CA ALA A 27 -3.64 6.07 7.94
C ALA A 27 -3.31 5.24 9.18
N LEU A 28 -3.82 5.63 10.37
CA LEU A 28 -3.67 4.87 11.61
C LEU A 28 -4.36 3.50 11.51
N GLU A 29 -5.56 3.44 10.92
CA GLU A 29 -6.29 2.18 10.72
C GLU A 29 -5.55 1.24 9.74
N VAL A 30 -5.04 1.79 8.62
CA VAL A 30 -4.21 1.05 7.66
C VAL A 30 -2.93 0.55 8.33
N PHE A 31 -2.27 1.37 9.14
CA PHE A 31 -1.08 0.97 9.89
C PHE A 31 -1.38 -0.19 10.84
N ALA A 32 -2.45 -0.09 11.64
CA ALA A 32 -2.86 -1.16 12.54
C ALA A 32 -3.14 -2.46 11.76
N TYR A 33 -3.89 -2.38 10.67
CA TYR A 33 -4.14 -3.55 9.81
C TYR A 33 -2.85 -4.16 9.27
N GLN A 34 -1.95 -3.35 8.72
CA GLN A 34 -0.67 -3.83 8.19
C GLN A 34 0.20 -4.44 9.29
N PHE A 35 0.27 -3.85 10.48
CA PHE A 35 1.00 -4.42 11.61
C PHE A 35 0.49 -5.83 11.99
N HIS A 36 -0.83 -6.04 12.00
CA HIS A 36 -1.39 -7.34 12.36
C HIS A 36 -1.23 -8.39 11.25
N HIS A 37 -1.32 -7.99 9.98
CA HIS A 37 -1.42 -8.93 8.85
C HIS A 37 -0.16 -9.06 7.98
N ASN A 38 0.78 -8.11 8.04
CA ASN A 38 2.04 -8.16 7.31
C ASN A 38 3.18 -8.50 8.28
N ALA A 39 3.53 -9.79 8.37
CA ALA A 39 4.52 -10.28 9.33
C ALA A 39 5.92 -9.64 9.18
N PRO A 40 6.47 -9.47 7.96
CA PRO A 40 7.71 -8.70 7.77
C PRO A 40 7.63 -7.27 8.29
N TYR A 41 6.54 -6.56 8.00
CA TYR A 41 6.36 -5.18 8.46
C TYR A 41 6.18 -5.09 9.97
N ARG A 42 5.43 -6.02 10.58
CA ARG A 42 5.28 -6.13 12.04
C ARG A 42 6.64 -6.24 12.72
N ARG A 43 7.49 -7.15 12.25
CA ARG A 43 8.83 -7.35 12.80
C ARG A 43 9.66 -6.08 12.72
N PHE A 44 9.64 -5.40 11.57
CA PHE A 44 10.33 -4.12 11.38
C PHE A 44 9.85 -3.03 12.36
N CYS A 45 8.55 -2.95 12.63
CA CYS A 45 8.00 -2.02 13.61
C CYS A 45 8.42 -2.37 15.04
N GLN A 46 8.35 -3.66 15.41
CA GLN A 46 8.71 -4.15 16.74
C GLN A 46 10.20 -3.95 17.05
N GLU A 47 11.10 -4.13 16.08
CA GLU A 47 12.53 -3.86 16.22
C GLU A 47 12.82 -2.37 16.53
N GLN A 48 11.89 -1.47 16.20
CA GLN A 48 11.96 -0.04 16.52
C GLN A 48 11.13 0.35 17.76
N GLY A 49 10.52 -0.62 18.44
CA GLY A 49 9.65 -0.37 19.60
C GLY A 49 8.31 0.27 19.26
N ILE A 50 7.92 0.28 17.97
CA ILE A 50 6.70 0.90 17.47
C ILE A 50 5.59 -0.15 17.36
N VAL A 51 4.43 0.15 17.94
CA VAL A 51 3.21 -0.68 17.92
C VAL A 51 1.97 0.22 17.75
N PRO A 52 0.85 -0.29 17.20
CA PRO A 52 -0.36 0.50 16.95
C PRO A 52 -0.84 1.32 18.14
N GLU A 53 -0.74 0.78 19.36
CA GLU A 53 -1.23 1.43 20.58
C GLU A 53 -0.41 2.66 21.00
N LYS A 54 0.80 2.82 20.46
CA LYS A 54 1.72 3.92 20.79
C LYS A 54 1.76 5.01 19.71
N VAL A 55 1.18 4.77 18.54
CA VAL A 55 1.22 5.69 17.40
C VAL A 55 -0.07 6.51 17.39
N GLN A 56 0.03 7.80 17.72
CA GLN A 56 -1.12 8.72 17.72
C GLN A 56 -1.13 9.63 16.49
N ASP A 57 0.02 9.79 15.83
CA ASP A 57 0.18 10.59 14.63
C ASP A 57 0.65 9.68 13.48
N TRP A 58 0.04 9.83 12.31
CA TRP A 58 0.44 9.04 11.14
C TRP A 58 1.89 9.28 10.72
N ARG A 59 2.48 10.43 11.10
CA ARG A 59 3.88 10.76 10.84
C ARG A 59 4.86 9.92 11.66
N ASP A 60 4.39 9.29 12.74
CA ASP A 60 5.19 8.39 13.57
C ASP A 60 5.21 6.95 13.01
N ILE A 61 4.46 6.66 11.95
CA ILE A 61 4.46 5.36 11.28
C ILE A 61 5.83 5.15 10.60
N PRO A 62 6.53 4.04 10.87
CA PRO A 62 7.89 3.85 10.37
C PRO A 62 7.87 3.57 8.87
N ALA A 63 8.65 4.36 8.13
CA ALA A 63 8.84 4.19 6.70
C ALA A 63 9.67 2.93 6.40
N VAL A 64 9.16 2.06 5.54
CA VAL A 64 9.88 0.84 5.13
C VAL A 64 10.91 1.18 4.05
N PRO A 65 12.18 0.76 4.20
CA PRO A 65 13.19 0.95 3.17
C PRO A 65 12.79 0.27 1.86
N THR A 66 13.00 0.94 0.72
CA THR A 66 12.69 0.37 -0.62
C THR A 66 13.42 -0.94 -0.90
N ALA A 67 14.58 -1.16 -0.28
CA ALA A 67 15.33 -2.42 -0.36
C ALA A 67 14.58 -3.62 0.23
N ALA A 68 13.68 -3.41 1.21
CA ALA A 68 12.89 -4.48 1.81
C ALA A 68 11.99 -5.18 0.78
N PHE A 69 11.48 -4.45 -0.22
CA PHE A 69 10.67 -4.99 -1.31
C PHE A 69 11.45 -5.95 -2.24
N LYS A 70 12.78 -5.97 -2.16
CA LYS A 70 13.62 -6.97 -2.86
C LYS A 70 13.74 -8.26 -2.06
N ALA A 71 13.76 -8.14 -0.74
CA ALA A 71 14.08 -9.23 0.17
C ALA A 71 12.83 -9.97 0.68
N LEU A 72 11.72 -9.26 0.90
CA LEU A 72 10.56 -9.76 1.61
C LEU A 72 9.25 -9.42 0.88
N PRO A 73 8.28 -10.35 0.84
CA PRO A 73 6.93 -10.04 0.39
C PRO A 73 6.23 -9.20 1.46
N LEU A 74 6.21 -7.88 1.28
CA LEU A 74 5.51 -6.94 2.16
C LEU A 74 4.01 -6.94 1.84
N THR A 75 3.30 -7.99 2.26
CA THR A 75 1.88 -8.19 1.96
C THR A 75 1.08 -8.58 3.20
N CYS A 76 -0.21 -8.22 3.22
CA CYS A 76 -1.15 -8.63 4.28
C CYS A 76 -1.87 -9.96 3.97
N ARG A 77 -1.55 -10.56 2.82
CA ARG A 77 -2.17 -11.76 2.28
C ARG A 77 -1.11 -12.61 1.58
N PRO A 78 -1.39 -13.91 1.35
CA PRO A 78 -0.50 -14.75 0.58
C PRO A 78 -0.22 -14.14 -0.82
N PRO A 79 1.04 -13.99 -1.24
CA PRO A 79 1.40 -13.35 -2.51
C PRO A 79 0.73 -13.98 -3.76
N GLU A 80 0.41 -15.26 -3.71
CA GLU A 80 -0.31 -16.00 -4.75
C GLU A 80 -1.76 -15.53 -4.97
N GLU A 81 -2.32 -14.78 -4.02
CA GLU A 81 -3.66 -14.18 -4.14
C GLU A 81 -3.62 -12.78 -4.76
N ALA A 82 -2.45 -12.26 -5.12
CA ALA A 82 -2.32 -10.95 -5.75
C ALA A 82 -2.96 -10.94 -7.15
N GLU A 83 -3.70 -9.86 -7.45
CA GLU A 83 -4.28 -9.62 -8.78
C GLU A 83 -3.19 -9.26 -9.79
N ALA A 84 -2.18 -8.52 -9.35
CA ALA A 84 -1.03 -8.13 -10.17
C ALA A 84 0.28 -8.14 -9.38
N LEU A 85 1.38 -8.43 -10.07
CA LEU A 85 2.75 -8.29 -9.57
C LEU A 85 3.51 -7.29 -10.45
N PHE A 86 3.88 -6.16 -9.86
CA PHE A 86 4.79 -5.21 -10.49
C PHE A 86 6.23 -5.47 -10.05
N LEU A 87 7.14 -5.39 -11.01
CA LEU A 87 8.56 -5.64 -10.82
C LEU A 87 9.36 -4.41 -11.27
N SER A 88 10.26 -3.91 -10.42
CA SER A 88 11.21 -2.84 -10.81
C SER A 88 12.03 -3.25 -12.05
N SER A 89 12.57 -2.34 -12.86
CA SER A 89 13.34 -2.69 -14.09
C SER A 89 14.53 -3.64 -13.86
N GLY A 90 15.07 -3.68 -12.64
CA GLY A 90 16.21 -4.52 -12.28
C GLY A 90 17.51 -3.84 -12.69
N THR A 91 18.35 -3.49 -11.71
CA THR A 91 19.71 -3.02 -11.95
C THR A 91 20.66 -4.22 -12.12
N THR A 92 21.93 -3.94 -12.42
CA THR A 92 23.05 -4.84 -12.79
C THR A 92 23.19 -6.18 -12.06
N GLN A 93 22.51 -6.41 -10.93
CA GLN A 93 22.52 -7.64 -10.13
C GLN A 93 21.50 -8.71 -10.58
N GLY A 94 20.77 -8.48 -11.67
CA GLY A 94 19.96 -9.50 -12.35
C GLY A 94 18.51 -9.65 -11.83
N PRO A 95 17.68 -10.49 -12.50
CA PRO A 95 16.23 -10.54 -12.29
C PRO A 95 15.78 -10.90 -10.87
N GLN A 96 16.59 -11.65 -10.12
CA GLN A 96 16.29 -12.06 -8.74
C GLN A 96 16.44 -10.92 -7.72
N SER A 97 17.07 -9.81 -8.10
CA SER A 97 17.28 -8.63 -7.24
C SER A 97 16.21 -7.54 -7.41
N ARG A 98 15.17 -7.80 -8.22
CA ARG A 98 14.09 -6.85 -8.52
C ARG A 98 13.18 -6.68 -7.31
N SER A 99 12.83 -5.44 -7.00
CA SER A 99 11.76 -5.16 -6.04
C SER A 99 10.45 -5.71 -6.58
N ARG A 100 9.67 -6.36 -5.71
CA ARG A 100 8.39 -6.97 -6.01
C ARG A 100 7.28 -6.21 -5.29
N HIS A 101 6.27 -5.78 -6.04
CA HIS A 101 5.10 -5.11 -5.49
C HIS A 101 3.84 -5.89 -5.87
N TYR A 102 3.28 -6.59 -4.89
CA TYR A 102 2.06 -7.37 -5.03
C TYR A 102 0.85 -6.47 -4.80
N VAL A 103 -0.01 -6.37 -5.81
CA VAL A 103 -1.22 -5.54 -5.77
C VAL A 103 -2.42 -6.48 -5.79
N PHE A 104 -3.28 -6.33 -4.80
CA PHE A 104 -4.41 -7.22 -4.57
C PHE A 104 -5.76 -6.64 -5.04
N ASP A 105 -5.78 -5.35 -5.42
CA ASP A 105 -6.91 -4.69 -6.07
C ASP A 105 -6.41 -3.56 -6.95
N LEU A 106 -6.56 -3.76 -8.25
CA LEU A 106 -6.19 -2.75 -9.23
C LEU A 106 -7.09 -1.50 -9.17
N ARG A 107 -8.30 -1.56 -8.57
CA ARG A 107 -9.18 -0.39 -8.42
C ARG A 107 -8.48 0.72 -7.64
N LEU A 108 -7.83 0.42 -6.51
CA LEU A 108 -7.06 1.42 -5.76
C LEU A 108 -5.90 1.98 -6.58
N TYR A 109 -5.17 1.09 -7.27
CA TYR A 109 -4.02 1.49 -8.06
C TYR A 109 -4.43 2.48 -9.17
N HIS A 110 -5.54 2.19 -9.86
CA HIS A 110 -6.12 3.07 -10.86
C HIS A 110 -6.67 4.36 -10.25
N ALA A 111 -7.43 4.28 -9.15
CA ALA A 111 -8.00 5.45 -8.49
C ALA A 111 -6.93 6.43 -8.02
N ALA A 112 -5.82 5.92 -7.47
CA ALA A 112 -4.73 6.76 -6.96
C ALA A 112 -4.00 7.56 -8.04
N ILE A 113 -3.99 7.09 -9.29
CA ILE A 113 -3.23 7.74 -10.37
C ILE A 113 -4.12 8.44 -11.39
N ARG A 114 -5.26 7.84 -11.78
CA ARG A 114 -6.01 8.24 -12.97
C ARG A 114 -6.58 9.64 -12.82
N ASP A 115 -7.26 9.92 -11.72
CA ASP A 115 -7.99 11.18 -11.56
C ASP A 115 -7.02 12.36 -11.42
N TRP A 116 -5.89 12.15 -10.72
CA TRP A 116 -4.84 13.15 -10.63
C TRP A 116 -4.14 13.36 -11.97
N PHE A 117 -3.78 12.26 -12.67
CA PHE A 117 -3.16 12.31 -13.99
C PHE A 117 -4.07 13.04 -14.99
N ALA A 118 -5.36 12.70 -15.05
CA ALA A 118 -6.31 13.35 -15.94
C ALA A 118 -6.39 14.85 -15.67
N ARG A 119 -6.57 15.25 -14.40
CA ARG A 119 -6.69 16.67 -14.02
C ARG A 119 -5.45 17.51 -14.35
N HIS A 120 -4.25 16.94 -14.28
CA HIS A 120 -3.00 17.72 -14.37
C HIS A 120 -2.22 17.50 -15.67
N LEU A 121 -2.41 16.38 -16.34
CA LEU A 121 -1.64 15.98 -17.52
C LEU A 121 -2.51 15.75 -18.76
N LEU A 122 -3.84 15.73 -18.62
CA LEU A 122 -4.79 15.64 -19.73
C LEU A 122 -5.91 16.71 -19.59
N PRO A 123 -5.58 18.01 -19.52
CA PRO A 123 -6.58 19.06 -19.27
C PRO A 123 -7.64 19.18 -20.38
N ASP A 124 -7.35 18.70 -21.58
CA ASP A 124 -8.25 18.76 -22.74
C ASP A 124 -9.25 17.59 -22.82
N LEU A 125 -9.17 16.63 -21.88
CA LEU A 125 -10.10 15.51 -21.86
C LEU A 125 -11.46 16.00 -21.34
N PRO A 126 -12.57 15.75 -22.07
CA PRO A 126 -13.89 16.08 -21.58
C PRO A 126 -14.18 15.34 -20.26
N PRO A 127 -14.99 15.94 -19.37
CA PRO A 127 -15.37 15.33 -18.10
C PRO A 127 -16.10 13.99 -18.25
#